data_AF-A0A2V7QGF7-F1
#
_entry.id   AF-A0A2V7QGF7-F1
#
_cell.length_a   1.000
_cell.length_b   1.000
_cell.length_c   1.000
_cell.angle_alpha   90.00
_cell.angle_beta   90.00
_cell.angle_gamma   90.00
#
_symmetry.space_group_name_H-M   'P 1'
#
loop_
_entity.id
_entity.type
_entity.pdbx_description
1 polymer ?
#
loop_
_entity_poly.entity_id
_entity_poly.type
_entity_poly.pdbx_seq_one_letter_code
_entity_poly.pdbx_strand_id
1 'polypeptide(L)'
;MDRLMSEWADAGKGPRWARLRDAMRCRLRCGAWYPVLGTGWHAVVLDVRGMPLSVHESYLELAFARPTRWSIVARAADAVMMPESWGAWYAVCPNCGAREPVRQSKGTMVCPRCDQGSLIDWSEAAPWLDERTRPTPAHPHAA
;
A
#
# COMPACT_ATOMS: atom_id res chain seq x y z
N MET A 1 26.69 19.20 7.13
CA MET A 1 25.80 18.02 7.08
C MET A 1 25.75 17.44 8.49
N ASP A 2 24.62 16.80 8.86
CA ASP A 2 24.45 16.05 10.13
C ASP A 2 24.05 16.81 11.40
N ARG A 3 22.96 17.58 11.34
CA ARG A 3 22.13 17.86 12.53
C ARG A 3 20.68 17.40 12.37
N LEU A 4 20.17 17.41 11.14
CA LEU A 4 18.82 16.94 10.81
C LEU A 4 18.64 15.41 10.98
N MET A 5 19.72 14.63 10.86
CA MET A 5 19.69 13.16 10.94
C MET A 5 19.75 12.63 12.39
N SER A 6 20.23 13.42 13.35
CA SER A 6 20.42 12.98 14.74
C SER A 6 19.15 13.05 15.58
N GLU A 7 18.11 13.78 15.15
CA GLU A 7 16.84 13.91 15.88
C GLU A 7 15.84 12.78 15.59
N TRP A 8 16.21 11.77 14.80
CA TRP A 8 15.31 10.67 14.40
C TRP A 8 15.62 9.34 15.10
N ALA A 9 16.60 9.33 16.01
CA ALA A 9 17.14 8.15 16.65
C ALA A 9 16.32 7.62 17.85
N ASP A 10 14.99 7.71 17.81
CA ASP A 10 14.10 7.00 18.75
C ASP A 10 13.54 5.69 18.12
N ALA A 11 14.41 4.99 17.38
CA ALA A 11 14.08 3.87 16.50
C ALA A 11 13.70 2.56 17.22
N GLY A 12 13.46 2.57 18.53
CA GLY A 12 13.20 1.38 19.33
C GLY A 12 11.72 1.06 19.60
N LYS A 13 10.83 2.06 19.56
CA LYS A 13 9.43 1.92 20.00
C LYS A 13 8.37 2.47 19.03
N GLY A 14 8.77 3.19 17.99
CA GLY A 14 7.85 3.83 17.04
C GLY A 14 7.32 2.90 15.93
N PRO A 15 6.34 3.36 15.13
CA PRO A 15 5.91 2.66 13.94
C PRO A 15 7.07 2.48 12.96
N ARG A 16 7.13 1.32 12.28
CA ARG A 16 8.20 0.97 11.35
C ARG A 16 7.78 1.04 9.89
N TRP A 17 6.47 1.10 9.64
CA TRP A 17 5.89 1.11 8.31
C TRP A 17 4.76 2.12 8.23
N ALA A 18 4.60 2.73 7.06
CA ALA A 18 3.47 3.60 6.78
C ALA A 18 2.92 3.39 5.37
N ARG A 19 1.61 3.56 5.19
CA ARG A 19 0.98 3.69 3.86
C ARG A 19 0.04 4.88 3.85
N LEU A 20 -0.33 5.33 2.66
CA LEU A 20 -1.42 6.30 2.53
C LEU A 20 -2.75 5.69 2.98
N ARG A 21 -3.55 6.49 3.70
CA ARG A 21 -4.94 6.16 4.03
C ARG A 21 -5.85 6.24 2.80
N ASP A 22 -5.63 7.26 1.97
CA ASP A 22 -6.47 7.56 0.81
C ASP A 22 -5.63 8.02 -0.39
N ALA A 23 -6.23 7.99 -1.58
CA ALA A 23 -5.63 8.45 -2.82
C ALA A 23 -5.49 9.98 -2.85
N MET A 24 -4.47 10.48 -2.17
CA MET A 24 -4.08 11.88 -2.23
C MET A 24 -3.13 12.17 -3.39
N ARG A 25 -3.11 13.43 -3.85
CA ARG A 25 -2.16 13.98 -4.84
C ARG A 25 -0.75 14.10 -4.26
N CYS A 26 -0.18 13.00 -3.81
CA CYS A 26 1.19 12.93 -3.35
C CYS A 26 1.95 11.85 -4.14
N ARG A 27 3.29 11.90 -4.09
CA ARG A 27 4.15 10.99 -4.87
C ARG A 27 4.13 9.55 -4.39
N LEU A 28 3.41 9.24 -3.31
CA LEU A 28 3.30 7.90 -2.78
C LEU A 28 2.28 7.08 -3.58
N ARG A 29 2.65 5.84 -3.88
CA ARG A 29 1.73 4.83 -4.40
C ARG A 29 0.74 4.42 -3.32
N CYS A 30 -0.56 4.60 -3.59
CA CYS A 30 -1.66 4.13 -2.75
C CYS A 30 -1.56 2.61 -2.54
N GLY A 31 -1.80 2.16 -1.30
CA GLY A 31 -1.71 0.76 -0.88
C GLY A 31 -0.29 0.20 -0.70
N ALA A 32 0.76 0.93 -1.09
CA ALA A 32 2.12 0.49 -0.81
C ALA A 32 2.54 0.91 0.61
N TRP A 33 3.25 0.01 1.28
CA TRP A 33 3.85 0.27 2.58
C TRP A 33 5.32 0.66 2.43
N TYR A 34 5.72 1.70 3.14
CA TYR A 34 7.05 2.29 3.12
C TYR A 34 7.69 2.18 4.50
N PRO A 35 8.99 1.87 4.59
CA PRO A 35 9.71 1.95 5.85
C PRO A 35 9.65 3.37 6.42
N VAL A 36 9.44 3.49 7.73
CA VAL A 36 9.54 4.75 8.45
C VAL A 36 11.00 4.93 8.86
N LEU A 37 11.58 6.05 8.44
CA LEU A 37 12.93 6.48 8.82
C LEU A 37 12.93 7.32 10.09
N GLY A 38 11.81 7.98 10.39
CA GLY A 38 11.64 8.78 11.60
C GLY A 38 10.26 9.42 11.70
N THR A 39 9.93 9.88 12.90
CA THR A 39 8.69 10.59 13.22
C THR A 39 9.03 11.93 13.90
N GLY A 40 8.46 13.01 13.41
CA GLY A 40 8.45 14.32 14.07
C GLY A 40 7.03 14.69 14.53
N TRP A 41 6.85 15.91 15.03
CA TRP A 41 5.60 16.35 15.66
C TRP A 41 4.35 16.14 14.77
N HIS A 42 4.45 16.39 13.46
CA HIS A 42 3.33 16.23 12.51
C HIS A 42 3.73 15.53 11.21
N ALA A 43 4.97 15.07 11.12
CA ALA A 43 5.53 14.55 9.89
C ALA A 43 6.17 13.19 10.14
N VAL A 44 5.99 12.28 9.19
CA VAL A 44 6.67 10.99 9.16
C VAL A 44 7.58 11.00 7.94
N VAL A 45 8.84 10.66 8.15
CA VAL A 45 9.83 10.53 7.08
C VAL A 45 9.82 9.08 6.62
N LEU A 46 9.52 8.87 5.34
CA LEU A 46 9.40 7.56 4.72
C LEU A 46 10.57 7.30 3.78
N ASP A 47 11.02 6.05 3.72
CA ASP A 47 11.92 5.59 2.67
C ASP A 47 11.12 5.25 1.40
N VAL A 48 11.29 6.06 0.36
CA VAL A 48 10.71 5.84 -0.97
C VAL A 48 11.83 5.50 -1.94
N ARG A 49 12.17 4.20 -2.00
CA ARG A 49 13.23 3.66 -2.90
C ARG A 49 14.60 4.31 -2.66
N GLY A 50 15.01 4.41 -1.41
CA GLY A 50 16.26 5.03 -0.96
C GLY A 50 16.18 6.55 -0.84
N MET A 51 15.03 7.17 -1.11
CA MET A 51 14.84 8.61 -1.00
C MET A 51 13.93 8.96 0.18
N PRO A 52 14.38 9.81 1.12
CA PRO A 52 13.52 10.24 2.23
C PRO A 52 12.42 11.17 1.72
N LEU A 53 11.17 10.89 2.09
CA LEU A 53 10.01 11.73 1.82
C LEU A 53 9.27 12.05 3.12
N SER A 54 9.16 13.34 3.43
CA SER A 54 8.35 13.82 4.56
C SER A 54 6.88 13.91 4.16
N VAL A 55 6.00 13.32 4.96
CA VAL A 55 4.55 13.31 4.75
C VAL A 55 3.85 13.60 6.07
N HIS A 56 2.77 14.40 6.03
CA HIS A 56 1.99 14.69 7.22
C HIS A 56 1.34 13.42 7.78
N GLU A 57 1.42 13.22 9.09
CA GLU A 57 0.96 11.99 9.76
C GLU A 57 -0.53 11.69 9.53
N SER A 58 -1.36 12.73 9.39
CA SER A 58 -2.81 12.59 9.18
C SER A 58 -3.16 11.87 7.88
N TYR A 59 -2.24 11.80 6.92
CA TYR A 59 -2.42 11.11 5.64
C TYR A 59 -1.99 9.66 5.69
N LEU A 60 -1.37 9.24 6.79
CA LEU A 60 -0.71 7.94 6.91
C LEU A 60 -1.44 7.01 7.87
N GLU A 61 -1.55 5.77 7.45
CA GLU A 61 -1.74 4.64 8.33
C GLU A 61 -0.37 4.11 8.74
N LEU A 62 -0.17 3.92 10.05
CA LEU A 62 1.12 3.55 10.65
C LEU A 62 1.04 2.13 11.23
N ALA A 63 2.10 1.35 11.05
CA ALA A 63 2.19 -0.02 11.53
C ALA A 63 3.54 -0.31 12.20
N PHE A 64 3.50 -1.01 13.34
CA PHE A 64 4.69 -1.42 14.09
C PHE A 64 5.34 -2.69 13.55
N ALA A 65 4.55 -3.57 12.94
CA ALA A 65 5.03 -4.80 12.31
C ALA A 65 5.08 -4.63 10.80
N ARG A 66 5.89 -5.48 10.15
CA ARG A 66 5.89 -5.55 8.69
C ARG A 66 4.50 -6.04 8.24
N PRO A 67 3.83 -5.32 7.33
CA PRO A 67 2.58 -5.77 6.76
C PRO A 67 2.77 -7.10 6.02
N THR A 68 1.83 -8.02 6.21
CA THR A 68 1.86 -9.38 5.62
C THR A 68 0.68 -9.65 4.69
N ARG A 69 -0.14 -8.62 4.45
CA ARG A 69 -1.36 -8.70 3.64
C ARG A 69 -1.25 -7.81 2.41
N TRP A 70 -1.81 -8.27 1.31
CA TRP A 70 -2.04 -7.45 0.14
C TRP A 70 -2.96 -6.28 0.50
N SER A 71 -2.59 -5.07 0.09
CA SER A 71 -3.50 -3.93 0.21
C SER A 71 -4.41 -3.88 -1.00
N ILE A 72 -5.72 -3.81 -0.80
CA ILE A 72 -6.71 -3.68 -1.88
C ILE A 72 -7.06 -2.22 -2.06
N VAL A 73 -6.93 -1.73 -3.29
CA VAL A 73 -7.07 -0.31 -3.61
C VAL A 73 -8.12 -0.12 -4.69
N ALA A 74 -9.05 0.78 -4.46
CA ALA A 74 -10.01 1.23 -5.47
C ALA A 74 -9.26 1.91 -6.60
N ARG A 75 -9.60 1.59 -7.84
CA ARG A 75 -9.10 2.32 -8.99
C ARG A 75 -9.71 3.71 -8.98
N ALA A 76 -8.86 4.74 -8.91
CA ALA A 76 -9.30 6.11 -9.12
C ALA A 76 -9.91 6.24 -10.53
N ALA A 77 -11.02 6.97 -10.67
CA ALA A 77 -11.73 7.12 -11.93
C ALA A 77 -10.86 7.73 -13.05
N ASP A 78 -9.84 8.49 -12.68
CA ASP A 78 -8.86 9.13 -13.57
C ASP A 78 -7.53 8.34 -13.69
N ALA A 79 -7.49 7.08 -13.28
CA ALA A 79 -6.31 6.24 -13.39
C ALA A 79 -6.05 5.81 -14.86
N VAL A 80 -5.45 6.72 -15.63
CA VAL A 80 -5.06 6.56 -17.05
C VAL A 80 -3.99 5.46 -17.24
N MET A 81 -3.22 5.12 -16.21
CA MET A 81 -2.08 4.18 -16.30
C MET A 81 -2.38 2.73 -15.87
N MET A 82 -3.65 2.31 -15.76
CA MET A 82 -4.01 0.92 -15.41
C MET A 82 -4.81 0.26 -16.54
N PRO A 83 -4.47 -0.98 -16.95
CA PRO A 83 -5.24 -1.71 -17.95
C PRO A 83 -6.70 -1.90 -17.51
N GLU A 84 -7.64 -1.78 -18.43
CA GLU A 84 -9.06 -2.02 -18.15
C GLU A 84 -9.33 -3.45 -17.65
N SER A 85 -8.54 -4.42 -18.10
CA SER A 85 -8.64 -5.83 -17.71
C SER A 85 -8.44 -6.11 -16.22
N TRP A 86 -7.96 -5.14 -15.44
CA TRP A 86 -7.78 -5.28 -13.99
C TRP A 86 -9.06 -5.00 -13.20
N GLY A 87 -10.07 -4.40 -13.84
CA GLY A 87 -11.33 -4.05 -13.21
C GLY A 87 -11.25 -2.80 -12.31
N ALA A 88 -12.18 -2.72 -11.35
CA ALA A 88 -12.35 -1.56 -10.47
C ALA A 88 -11.37 -1.52 -9.27
N TRP A 89 -10.60 -2.59 -9.05
CA TRP A 89 -9.72 -2.74 -7.89
C TRP A 89 -8.41 -3.39 -8.29
N TYR A 90 -7.35 -3.10 -7.55
CA TYR A 90 -6.08 -3.80 -7.70
C TYR A 90 -5.45 -4.08 -6.34
N ALA A 91 -4.59 -5.09 -6.29
CA ALA A 91 -3.84 -5.47 -5.09
C ALA A 91 -2.44 -4.86 -5.13
N VAL A 92 -1.91 -4.48 -3.97
CA VAL A 92 -0.52 -4.00 -3.81
C VAL A 92 0.26 -4.92 -2.88
N CYS A 93 1.39 -5.41 -3.39
CA CYS A 93 2.24 -6.36 -2.68
C CYS A 93 2.84 -5.70 -1.43
N PRO A 94 2.70 -6.31 -0.23
CA PRO A 94 3.25 -5.75 0.99
C PRO A 94 4.79 -5.79 1.05
N ASN A 95 5.42 -6.65 0.24
CA ASN A 95 6.87 -6.79 0.22
C ASN A 95 7.55 -5.75 -0.68
N CYS A 96 7.06 -5.55 -1.91
CA CYS A 96 7.75 -4.75 -2.92
C CYS A 96 6.90 -3.61 -3.53
N GLY A 97 5.63 -3.46 -3.16
CA GLY A 97 4.74 -2.42 -3.69
C GLY A 97 4.35 -2.59 -5.17
N ALA A 98 4.61 -3.76 -5.76
CA ALA A 98 4.07 -4.12 -7.08
C ALA A 98 2.54 -4.11 -7.04
N ARG A 99 1.92 -3.68 -8.13
CA ARG A 99 0.46 -3.75 -8.30
C ARG A 99 0.15 -5.00 -9.11
N GLU A 100 -0.92 -5.69 -8.75
CA GLU A 100 -1.42 -6.87 -9.46
C GLU A 100 -2.94 -6.77 -9.63
N PRO A 101 -3.52 -7.33 -10.70
CA PRO A 101 -4.96 -7.49 -10.79
C PRO A 101 -5.43 -8.40 -9.66
N VAL A 102 -6.62 -8.13 -9.11
CA VAL A 102 -7.11 -9.00 -8.06
C VAL A 102 -7.69 -10.29 -8.65
N ARG A 103 -6.93 -11.39 -8.52
CA ARG A 103 -7.29 -12.69 -9.08
C ARG A 103 -8.15 -13.56 -8.16
N GLN A 104 -8.22 -13.23 -6.86
CA GLN A 104 -8.96 -14.02 -5.87
C GLN A 104 -9.46 -13.14 -4.72
N SER A 105 -10.56 -13.56 -4.08
CA SER A 105 -11.21 -12.81 -3.00
C SER A 105 -10.67 -13.14 -1.60
N LYS A 106 -10.04 -14.30 -1.41
CA LYS A 106 -9.41 -14.74 -0.15
C LYS A 106 -8.25 -15.71 -0.45
N GLY A 107 -7.39 -15.94 0.54
CA GLY A 107 -6.31 -16.94 0.47
C GLY A 107 -4.93 -16.31 0.29
N THR A 108 -3.99 -17.05 -0.30
CA THR A 108 -2.60 -16.57 -0.51
C THR A 108 -2.36 -16.27 -1.98
N MET A 109 -1.85 -15.09 -2.29
CA MET A 109 -1.45 -14.69 -3.65
C MET A 109 0.07 -14.47 -3.69
N VAL A 110 0.72 -15.02 -4.71
CA VAL A 110 2.16 -14.86 -4.96
C VAL A 110 2.39 -13.63 -5.84
N CYS A 111 3.32 -12.77 -5.43
CA CYS A 111 3.69 -11.60 -6.22
C CYS A 111 4.67 -12.01 -7.34
N PRO A 112 4.36 -11.78 -8.63
CA PRO A 112 5.24 -12.16 -9.74
C PRO A 112 6.51 -11.29 -9.85
N ARG A 113 6.63 -10.23 -9.03
CA ARG A 113 7.82 -9.35 -9.01
C ARG A 113 8.87 -9.79 -7.99
N CYS A 114 8.46 -10.40 -6.89
CA CYS A 114 9.37 -10.75 -5.78
C CYS A 114 9.15 -12.15 -5.21
N ASP A 115 8.27 -12.94 -5.83
CA ASP A 115 7.97 -14.34 -5.54
C ASP A 115 7.51 -14.63 -4.09
N GLN A 116 7.08 -13.60 -3.37
CA GLN A 116 6.57 -13.74 -2.01
C GLN A 116 5.07 -14.04 -2.02
N GLY A 117 4.68 -15.09 -1.30
CA GLY A 117 3.28 -15.38 -0.98
C GLY A 117 2.80 -14.54 0.19
N SER A 118 1.64 -13.91 0.06
CA SER A 118 1.02 -13.13 1.13
C SER A 118 -0.48 -13.27 1.12
N LEU A 119 -1.10 -13.11 2.28
CA LEU A 119 -2.54 -13.22 2.42
C LEU A 119 -3.23 -12.08 1.68
N ILE A 120 -4.26 -12.41 0.92
CA ILE A 120 -5.21 -11.46 0.37
C ILE A 120 -6.52 -11.63 1.13
N ASP A 121 -7.00 -10.52 1.69
CA ASP A 121 -8.27 -10.47 2.41
C ASP A 121 -8.98 -9.17 2.06
N TRP A 122 -10.17 -9.30 1.49
CA TRP A 122 -11.02 -8.17 1.13
C TRP A 122 -11.86 -7.65 2.29
N SER A 123 -11.85 -8.33 3.45
CA SER A 123 -12.66 -7.97 4.61
C SER A 123 -12.33 -6.58 5.16
N GLU A 124 -11.10 -6.08 4.96
CA GLU A 124 -10.71 -4.70 5.32
C GLU A 124 -11.14 -3.64 4.28
N ALA A 125 -11.41 -4.02 3.03
CA ALA A 125 -11.90 -3.10 2.00
C ALA A 125 -13.42 -2.86 2.07
N ALA A 126 -14.10 -3.61 2.94
CA ALA A 126 -15.56 -3.67 3.06
C ALA A 126 -16.29 -2.39 3.49
N PRO A 127 -15.71 -1.37 4.18
CA PRO A 127 -16.50 -0.21 4.59
C PRO A 127 -17.04 0.64 3.42
N TRP A 128 -16.52 0.44 2.21
CA TRP A 128 -16.87 1.22 1.02
C TRP A 128 -17.57 0.40 -0.08
N LEU A 129 -17.81 -0.89 0.16
CA LEU A 129 -18.49 -1.75 -0.81
C LEU A 129 -19.99 -1.68 -0.54
N ASP A 130 -20.72 -0.93 -1.37
CA ASP A 130 -22.10 -1.32 -1.62
C ASP A 130 -22.08 -2.74 -2.19
N GLU A 131 -23.04 -3.57 -1.80
CA GLU A 131 -23.04 -4.99 -2.19
C GLU A 131 -23.15 -5.20 -3.71
N ARG A 132 -23.43 -4.11 -4.46
CA ARG A 132 -23.53 -4.03 -5.91
C ARG A 132 -22.19 -3.84 -6.64
N THR A 133 -21.10 -3.44 -5.98
CA THR A 133 -19.76 -3.30 -6.59
C THR A 133 -18.78 -4.42 -6.21
N ARG A 134 -19.27 -5.48 -5.55
CA ARG A 134 -18.49 -6.70 -5.28
C ARG A 134 -17.89 -7.21 -6.61
N PRO A 135 -16.55 -7.25 -6.75
CA PRO A 135 -15.94 -7.59 -8.02
C PRO A 135 -16.27 -9.04 -8.37
N THR A 136 -16.70 -9.25 -9.61
CA THR A 136 -16.57 -10.55 -10.27
C THR A 136 -15.06 -10.83 -10.36
N PRO A 137 -14.56 -11.96 -9.83
CA PRO A 137 -13.17 -12.35 -10.04
C PRO A 137 -12.87 -12.28 -11.54
N ALA A 138 -11.74 -11.67 -11.91
CA ALA A 138 -11.32 -11.65 -13.30
C ALA A 138 -11.36 -13.09 -13.85
N HIS A 139 -12.07 -13.30 -14.96
CA HIS A 139 -12.14 -14.61 -15.60
C HIS A 139 -10.72 -15.13 -15.86
N PRO A 140 -10.36 -16.34 -15.40
CA PRO A 140 -9.13 -16.97 -15.87
C PRO A 140 -9.33 -17.29 -17.36
N HIS A 141 -8.36 -16.89 -18.18
CA HIS A 141 -8.30 -17.00 -19.64
C HIS A 141 -9.00 -15.93 -20.48
N ALA A 142 -8.20 -14.98 -20.96
CA ALA A 142 -8.14 -14.72 -22.40
C ALA A 142 -6.67 -14.85 -22.80
N ALA A 143 -6.42 -15.74 -23.77
CA ALA A 143 -5.12 -16.09 -24.30
C ALA A 143 -4.41 -14.92 -24.98
#